data_AF-A0A669ELB0-F1
#
_entry.id   AF-A0A669ELB0-F1
#
_cell.length_a   1.000
_cell.length_b   1.000
_cell.length_c   1.000
_cell.angle_alpha   90.00
_cell.angle_beta   90.00
_cell.angle_gamma   90.00
#
_symmetry.space_group_name_H-M   'P 1'
#
loop_
_entity.id
_entity.type
_entity.pdbx_description
1 polymer ?
#
loop_
_entity_poly.entity_id
_entity_poly.type
_entity_poly.pdbx_seq_one_letter_code
_entity_poly.pdbx_strand_id
1 'polypeptide(L)'
;MEVLYHFFHRNLEELLKCIFRSLLVMFWCFEMTRFEILMPVCFSSFAISVEGLSKIIINTGQDIFIEGCDEDNPYVAKVTRLYENGQQMKAVVQWFIRVSELPVNKLKLLGREPHPQEIFYYECRNCDNEVNVESILRPVKVNHHFLTVSLIFLQISPGTPQTPRHATPSIPIRSLQTQQPANILEEARARLHVSSVPESLPCREQEFQDIYSFVESKIVDNTGGCMYISGVPGTGKTATVHEVIRCLQHAADMDEIPSFHFIEINGMKMTDPHQAYVQILQKLTGQKATPDHAAVLLEKRFSNLAPRKETIVLLVDELDLLWTRKQNVMYNLFEWPARRHARLVVLTIANTMDLPERIMINRVASRLGLTRMSFQPYSFKQLQEIIMSRLNKLKAFEEDALQLVSRKVAALSGDARRCLDICRRATEICEHSAADPSSTGLVGMSHVMEALNEMFSSAYITAIRCASTQEQLFLRAVITEFRRLGLEEATFQQVFVQHQALCRIEGLKPIGVSEGLAVCQRLGACRLLLLEPSHLGVLQRIRLNVSQDDIFYALKAD
;
A
#
# COMPACT_ATOMS: atom_id res chain seq x y z
N MET A 1 4.20 3.18 10.58
CA MET A 1 3.51 3.37 11.88
C MET A 1 2.51 4.53 11.87
N GLU A 2 2.43 5.37 10.83
CA GLU A 2 1.38 6.41 10.73
C GLU A 2 0.14 6.01 9.89
N VAL A 3 0.23 4.93 9.09
CA VAL A 3 -0.93 4.42 8.32
C VAL A 3 -1.91 3.63 9.20
N LEU A 4 -1.44 3.05 10.31
CA LEU A 4 -2.29 2.38 11.30
C LEU A 4 -3.07 3.36 12.20
N TYR A 5 -2.57 4.59 12.36
CA TYR A 5 -3.27 5.63 13.12
C TYR A 5 -4.46 6.18 12.33
N HIS A 6 -4.34 6.28 11.00
CA HIS A 6 -5.43 6.72 10.12
C HIS A 6 -6.52 5.66 9.87
N PHE A 7 -6.16 4.37 9.89
CA PHE A 7 -7.12 3.27 9.73
C PHE A 7 -8.05 3.13 10.96
N PHE A 8 -7.53 3.39 12.16
CA PHE A 8 -8.34 3.43 13.38
C PHE A 8 -9.22 4.68 13.48
N HIS A 9 -8.79 5.83 12.94
CA HIS A 9 -9.56 7.07 13.05
C HIS A 9 -10.76 7.14 12.08
N ARG A 10 -10.68 6.50 10.89
CA ARG A 10 -11.80 6.43 9.93
C ARG A 10 -12.93 5.50 10.40
N ASN A 11 -12.60 4.40 11.06
CA ASN A 11 -13.60 3.55 11.70
C ASN A 11 -14.18 4.17 12.98
N LEU A 12 -13.50 5.15 13.59
CA LEU A 12 -14.04 5.89 14.73
C LEU A 12 -15.24 6.76 14.31
N GLU A 13 -15.21 7.42 13.15
CA GLU A 13 -16.31 8.26 12.65
C GLU A 13 -17.55 7.46 12.20
N GLU A 14 -17.38 6.34 11.51
CA GLU A 14 -18.51 5.46 11.14
C GLU A 14 -19.12 4.80 12.38
N LEU A 15 -18.32 4.53 13.42
CA LEU A 15 -18.80 3.91 14.65
C LEU A 15 -19.37 4.96 15.65
N LEU A 16 -18.88 6.20 15.62
CA LEU A 16 -19.53 7.37 16.22
C LEU A 16 -20.90 7.64 15.58
N LYS A 17 -21.04 7.44 14.26
CA LYS A 17 -22.35 7.50 13.57
C LYS A 17 -23.30 6.39 14.00
N CYS A 18 -22.80 5.18 14.28
CA CYS A 18 -23.62 4.08 14.85
C CYS A 18 -24.09 4.39 16.28
N ILE A 19 -23.23 4.97 17.13
CA ILE A 19 -23.58 5.33 18.52
C ILE A 19 -24.54 6.53 18.56
N PHE A 20 -24.45 7.49 17.63
CA PHE A 20 -25.35 8.65 17.59
C PHE A 20 -26.68 8.39 16.85
N ARG A 21 -26.76 7.38 15.97
CA ARG A 21 -28.02 7.03 15.28
C ARG A 21 -29.03 6.28 16.17
N SER A 22 -28.63 5.77 17.32
CA SER A 22 -29.55 5.18 18.29
C SER A 22 -30.38 6.22 19.06
N LEU A 23 -30.20 7.52 18.79
CA LEU A 23 -30.85 8.60 19.54
C LEU A 23 -31.65 9.60 18.69
N LEU A 24 -31.79 9.43 17.37
CA LEU A 24 -32.64 10.31 16.56
C LEU A 24 -33.46 9.55 15.51
N VAL A 25 -34.78 9.70 15.60
CA VAL A 25 -35.81 9.46 14.57
C VAL A 25 -36.34 8.02 14.43
N MET A 26 -37.18 7.61 15.39
CA MET A 26 -38.49 7.07 15.00
C MET A 26 -39.37 8.26 14.59
N PHE A 27 -39.65 8.43 13.29
CA PHE A 27 -40.82 9.07 12.64
C PHE A 27 -40.44 9.53 11.22
N TRP A 28 -40.80 8.75 10.19
CA TRP A 28 -41.79 9.11 9.14
C TRP A 28 -41.84 8.04 8.04
N CYS A 29 -43.07 7.73 7.66
CA CYS A 29 -43.58 6.87 6.59
C CYS A 29 -43.32 7.43 5.17
N PHE A 30 -43.01 6.60 4.15
CA PHE A 30 -43.77 6.51 2.88
C PHE A 30 -43.21 5.47 1.88
N GLU A 31 -44.16 4.71 1.32
CA GLU A 31 -44.24 4.02 0.02
C GLU A 31 -43.13 3.06 -0.47
N MET A 32 -43.46 1.76 -0.37
CA MET A 32 -42.87 0.70 -1.18
C MET A 32 -43.46 0.72 -2.61
N THR A 33 -42.59 0.94 -3.59
CA THR A 33 -42.82 0.51 -4.97
C THR A 33 -42.52 -1.00 -5.05
N ARG A 34 -43.53 -1.76 -5.52
CA ARG A 34 -43.47 -3.21 -5.76
C ARG A 34 -42.35 -3.55 -6.75
N PHE A 35 -41.52 -4.51 -6.40
CA PHE A 35 -40.84 -5.40 -7.35
C PHE A 35 -41.01 -6.84 -6.88
N GLU A 36 -41.76 -7.61 -7.66
CA GLU A 36 -41.96 -9.05 -7.49
C GLU A 36 -40.67 -9.79 -7.88
N ILE A 37 -40.04 -10.44 -6.90
CA ILE A 37 -39.07 -11.52 -7.12
C ILE A 37 -39.33 -12.58 -6.04
N LEU A 38 -39.81 -13.75 -6.49
CA LEU A 38 -39.94 -15.05 -5.80
C LEU A 38 -39.93 -15.01 -4.26
N MET A 39 -41.11 -15.05 -3.63
CA MET A 39 -41.23 -15.13 -2.16
C MET A 39 -40.77 -16.51 -1.65
N PRO A 40 -39.68 -16.60 -0.86
CA PRO A 40 -39.49 -17.75 0.03
C PRO A 40 -40.59 -17.74 1.09
N VAL A 41 -41.13 -18.91 1.42
CA VAL A 41 -42.20 -19.05 2.41
C VAL A 41 -41.69 -18.58 3.77
N CYS A 42 -42.28 -17.50 4.30
CA CYS A 42 -41.95 -16.96 5.62
C CYS A 42 -42.74 -17.71 6.70
N PHE A 43 -42.05 -18.19 7.73
CA PHE A 43 -42.66 -18.92 8.84
C PHE A 43 -42.74 -18.06 10.09
N SER A 44 -43.82 -18.20 10.87
CA SER A 44 -43.98 -17.54 12.17
C SER A 44 -43.20 -18.25 13.29
N SER A 45 -42.99 -19.56 13.15
CA SER A 45 -42.24 -20.39 14.09
C SER A 45 -41.61 -21.62 13.41
N PHE A 46 -40.49 -22.10 13.96
CA PHE A 46 -39.85 -23.35 13.58
C PHE A 46 -39.63 -24.25 14.80
N ALA A 47 -39.81 -25.55 14.64
CA ALA A 47 -39.46 -26.56 15.64
C ALA A 47 -38.15 -27.24 15.23
N ILE A 48 -37.11 -27.06 16.04
CA ILE A 48 -35.77 -27.60 15.84
C ILE A 48 -35.67 -28.88 16.68
N SER A 49 -35.17 -29.95 16.06
CA SER A 49 -34.83 -31.19 16.76
C SER A 49 -33.32 -31.37 16.65
N VAL A 50 -32.60 -31.12 17.75
CA VAL A 50 -31.16 -31.39 17.84
C VAL A 50 -30.99 -32.79 18.43
N GLU A 51 -30.13 -33.62 17.85
CA GLU A 51 -29.86 -34.97 18.35
C GLU A 51 -29.43 -34.91 19.82
N GLY A 52 -30.25 -35.47 20.74
CA GLY A 52 -29.95 -35.54 22.16
C GLY A 52 -30.62 -34.48 23.07
N LEU A 53 -31.41 -33.54 22.54
CA LEU A 53 -32.16 -32.55 23.34
C LEU A 53 -33.64 -32.47 22.93
N SER A 54 -34.48 -31.97 23.84
CA SER A 54 -35.91 -31.74 23.60
C SER A 54 -36.14 -30.74 22.46
N LYS A 55 -37.21 -30.93 21.67
CA LYS A 55 -37.58 -30.06 20.54
C LYS A 55 -37.64 -28.58 20.97
N ILE A 56 -36.80 -27.74 20.38
CA ILE A 56 -36.74 -26.30 20.67
C ILE A 56 -37.59 -25.57 19.63
N ILE A 57 -38.60 -24.82 20.06
CA ILE A 57 -39.44 -24.00 19.17
C ILE A 57 -38.92 -22.56 19.19
N ILE A 58 -38.59 -22.02 18.01
CA ILE A 58 -38.13 -20.64 17.84
C ILE A 58 -39.20 -19.84 17.12
N ASN A 59 -39.56 -18.69 17.68
CA ASN A 59 -40.51 -17.75 17.09
C ASN A 59 -39.81 -16.50 16.55
N THR A 60 -40.39 -15.86 15.54
CA THR A 60 -39.96 -14.52 15.11
C THR A 60 -40.12 -13.51 16.25
N GLY A 61 -39.11 -12.68 16.50
CA GLY A 61 -39.08 -11.68 17.57
C GLY A 61 -38.46 -12.15 18.89
N GLN A 62 -38.00 -13.40 18.96
CA GLN A 62 -37.38 -13.99 20.15
C GLN A 62 -35.86 -13.75 20.18
N ASP A 63 -35.30 -13.52 21.36
CA ASP A 63 -33.85 -13.46 21.56
C ASP A 63 -33.27 -14.87 21.70
N ILE A 64 -32.10 -15.12 21.12
CA ILE A 64 -31.49 -16.44 20.98
C ILE A 64 -29.97 -16.37 21.25
N PHE A 65 -29.42 -17.49 21.73
CA PHE A 65 -27.99 -17.74 21.71
C PHE A 65 -27.60 -18.52 20.45
N ILE A 66 -26.55 -18.07 19.79
CA ILE A 66 -25.97 -18.70 18.61
C ILE A 66 -24.58 -19.22 18.99
N GLU A 67 -24.23 -20.40 18.48
CA GLU A 67 -22.92 -20.99 18.66
C GLU A 67 -21.81 -20.05 18.16
N GLY A 68 -20.79 -19.84 18.99
CA GLY A 68 -19.64 -18.99 18.68
C GLY A 68 -18.34 -19.79 18.61
N CYS A 69 -17.23 -19.11 18.33
CA CYS A 69 -15.90 -19.74 18.30
C CYS A 69 -15.37 -20.17 19.68
N ASP A 70 -16.04 -19.73 20.75
CA ASP A 70 -15.72 -20.01 22.14
C ASP A 70 -16.96 -20.63 22.82
N GLU A 71 -16.88 -21.88 23.25
CA GLU A 71 -18.00 -22.64 23.83
C GLU A 71 -18.56 -21.98 25.11
N ASP A 72 -17.71 -21.26 25.85
CA ASP A 72 -18.09 -20.57 27.08
C ASP A 72 -18.83 -19.24 26.81
N ASN A 73 -18.84 -18.77 25.56
CA ASN A 73 -19.22 -17.41 25.21
C ASN A 73 -20.06 -17.33 23.92
N PRO A 74 -21.30 -17.85 23.91
CA PRO A 74 -22.17 -17.82 22.74
C PRO A 74 -22.60 -16.40 22.35
N TYR A 75 -22.84 -16.19 21.05
CA TYR A 75 -23.31 -14.91 20.52
C TYR A 75 -24.80 -14.67 20.84
N VAL A 76 -25.18 -13.41 21.05
CA VAL A 76 -26.56 -13.02 21.32
C VAL A 76 -27.17 -12.38 20.09
N ALA A 77 -28.34 -12.84 19.67
CA ALA A 77 -29.05 -12.24 18.56
C ALA A 77 -30.57 -12.29 18.74
N LYS A 78 -31.31 -11.46 17.99
CA LYS A 78 -32.77 -11.46 17.94
C LYS A 78 -33.28 -11.87 16.57
N VAL A 79 -34.17 -12.84 16.52
CA VAL A 79 -34.73 -13.36 15.26
C VAL A 79 -35.69 -12.32 14.67
N THR A 80 -35.38 -11.84 13.47
CA THR A 80 -36.22 -10.88 12.73
C THR A 80 -37.11 -11.59 11.73
N ARG A 81 -36.58 -12.55 10.97
CA ARG A 81 -37.33 -13.32 9.96
C ARG A 81 -36.83 -14.76 9.89
N LEU A 82 -37.72 -15.67 9.55
CA LEU A 82 -37.46 -17.09 9.38
C LEU A 82 -37.94 -17.51 7.98
N TYR A 83 -37.07 -18.13 7.18
CA TYR A 83 -37.41 -18.54 5.83
C TYR A 83 -36.65 -19.80 5.41
N GLU A 84 -37.20 -20.52 4.46
CA GLU A 84 -36.60 -21.74 3.91
C GLU A 84 -35.88 -21.44 2.58
N ASN A 85 -34.64 -21.91 2.44
CA ASN A 85 -33.86 -21.75 1.22
C ASN A 85 -33.33 -23.12 0.77
N GLY A 86 -34.11 -23.83 -0.05
CA GLY A 86 -33.78 -25.19 -0.48
C GLY A 86 -34.02 -26.22 0.63
N GLN A 87 -33.01 -27.05 0.96
CA GLN A 87 -33.07 -28.06 2.03
C GLN A 87 -32.64 -27.52 3.41
N GLN A 88 -32.29 -26.24 3.52
CA GLN A 88 -31.78 -25.64 4.76
C GLN A 88 -32.68 -24.50 5.25
N MET A 89 -32.96 -24.50 6.56
CA MET A 89 -33.72 -23.44 7.23
C MET A 89 -32.79 -22.31 7.67
N LYS A 90 -33.13 -21.07 7.31
CA LYS A 90 -32.35 -19.87 7.64
C LYS A 90 -33.13 -18.87 8.49
N ALA A 91 -32.42 -18.17 9.35
CA ALA A 91 -32.91 -17.09 10.19
C ALA A 91 -32.18 -15.78 9.89
N VAL A 92 -32.92 -14.70 9.69
CA VAL A 92 -32.37 -13.34 9.66
C VAL A 92 -32.36 -12.80 11.08
N VAL A 93 -31.19 -12.39 11.58
CA VAL A 93 -30.99 -11.99 12.97
C VAL A 93 -30.45 -10.57 13.12
N GLN A 94 -30.74 -9.96 14.27
CA GLN A 94 -30.14 -8.71 14.73
C GLN A 94 -29.13 -9.03 15.83
N TRP A 95 -27.87 -8.66 15.62
CA TRP A 95 -26.77 -9.00 16.53
C TRP A 95 -26.68 -8.07 17.75
N PHE A 96 -26.33 -8.64 18.89
CA PHE A 96 -26.01 -7.93 20.12
C PHE A 96 -24.60 -8.30 20.60
N ILE A 97 -23.88 -7.30 21.12
CA ILE A 97 -22.53 -7.44 21.68
C ILE A 97 -22.58 -7.30 23.19
N ARG A 98 -21.83 -8.13 23.92
CA ARG A 98 -21.75 -8.02 25.39
C ARG A 98 -20.81 -6.89 25.82
N VAL A 99 -21.00 -6.38 27.03
CA VAL A 99 -20.08 -5.39 27.63
C VAL A 99 -18.64 -5.89 27.67
N SER A 100 -18.44 -7.17 27.97
CA SER A 100 -17.12 -7.82 28.02
C SER A 100 -16.41 -7.85 26.66
N GLU A 101 -17.14 -7.74 25.56
CA GLU A 101 -16.62 -7.75 24.19
C GLU A 101 -16.33 -6.33 23.67
N LEU A 102 -16.69 -5.28 24.43
CA LEU A 102 -16.47 -3.90 24.04
C LEU A 102 -15.05 -3.41 24.41
N PRO A 103 -14.35 -2.74 23.48
CA PRO A 103 -13.06 -2.10 23.79
C PRO A 103 -13.18 -1.06 24.91
N VAL A 104 -12.21 -1.04 25.84
CA VAL A 104 -12.19 -0.17 27.03
C VAL A 104 -12.39 1.32 26.71
N ASN A 105 -11.91 1.78 25.55
CA ASN A 105 -12.07 3.16 25.10
C ASN A 105 -13.53 3.55 24.81
N LYS A 106 -14.38 2.58 24.46
CA LYS A 106 -15.81 2.80 24.19
C LYS A 106 -16.65 2.74 25.47
N LEU A 107 -16.23 1.98 26.47
CA LEU A 107 -16.91 1.94 27.78
C LEU A 107 -16.91 3.32 28.45
N LYS A 108 -15.86 4.13 28.22
CA LYS A 108 -15.78 5.52 28.70
C LYS A 108 -16.84 6.45 28.12
N LEU A 109 -17.45 6.12 26.97
CA LEU A 109 -18.48 6.92 26.32
C LEU A 109 -19.87 6.74 26.97
N LEU A 110 -20.06 5.70 27.78
CA LEU A 110 -21.33 5.44 28.45
C LEU A 110 -21.61 6.44 29.58
N GLY A 111 -20.58 7.16 30.07
CA GLY A 111 -20.72 8.13 31.16
C GLY A 111 -21.15 7.53 32.52
N ARG A 112 -21.27 6.20 32.59
CA ARG A 112 -21.63 5.38 33.76
C ARG A 112 -20.89 4.04 33.67
N GLU A 113 -20.77 3.34 34.80
CA GLU A 113 -20.25 1.96 34.81
C GLU A 113 -21.37 1.00 34.34
N PRO A 114 -21.19 0.28 33.21
CA PRO A 114 -22.19 -0.67 32.74
C PRO A 114 -22.16 -1.97 33.54
N HIS A 115 -23.33 -2.58 33.74
CA HIS A 115 -23.43 -3.88 34.40
C HIS A 115 -22.82 -4.99 33.50
N PRO A 116 -22.10 -5.98 34.05
CA PRO A 116 -21.39 -7.00 33.26
C PRO A 116 -22.30 -7.88 32.36
N GLN A 117 -23.61 -7.87 32.59
CA GLN A 117 -24.61 -8.59 31.78
C GLN A 117 -25.37 -7.69 30.79
N GLU A 118 -24.99 -6.41 30.64
CA GLU A 118 -25.58 -5.56 29.60
C GLU A 118 -25.13 -6.01 28.20
N ILE A 119 -26.04 -5.85 27.25
CA ILE A 119 -25.80 -6.13 25.83
C ILE A 119 -26.17 -4.90 25.01
N PHE A 120 -25.44 -4.65 23.93
CA PHE A 120 -25.62 -3.49 23.06
C PHE A 120 -25.96 -3.93 21.65
N TYR A 121 -26.84 -3.20 20.98
CA TYR A 121 -27.14 -3.45 19.59
C TYR A 121 -25.90 -3.23 18.71
N TYR A 122 -25.59 -4.20 17.85
CA TYR A 122 -24.43 -4.18 16.99
C TYR A 122 -24.86 -4.16 15.52
N GLU A 123 -24.69 -3.01 14.86
CA GLU A 123 -24.96 -2.84 13.44
C GLU A 123 -23.64 -2.62 12.69
N CYS A 124 -23.24 -3.58 11.86
CA CYS A 124 -22.08 -3.47 10.99
C CYS A 124 -22.47 -3.78 9.54
N ARG A 125 -21.99 -3.01 8.56
CA ARG A 125 -22.31 -3.24 7.13
C ARG A 125 -21.69 -4.52 6.55
N ASN A 126 -20.79 -5.17 7.30
CA ASN A 126 -20.04 -6.36 6.88
C ASN A 126 -20.42 -7.63 7.66
N CYS A 127 -21.42 -7.61 8.56
CA CYS A 127 -21.88 -8.83 9.23
C CYS A 127 -22.96 -9.53 8.40
N ASP A 128 -22.77 -10.82 8.16
CA ASP A 128 -23.83 -11.66 7.61
C ASP A 128 -24.95 -11.78 8.65
N ASN A 129 -26.13 -11.25 8.30
CA ASN A 129 -27.30 -11.28 9.17
C ASN A 129 -28.13 -12.55 8.97
N GLU A 130 -27.67 -13.48 8.12
CA GLU A 130 -28.31 -14.76 7.86
C GLU A 130 -27.58 -15.88 8.59
N VAL A 131 -28.30 -16.61 9.44
CA VAL A 131 -27.76 -17.67 10.28
C VAL A 131 -28.55 -18.96 10.03
N ASN A 132 -27.86 -20.10 9.99
CA ASN A 132 -28.51 -21.41 9.87
C ASN A 132 -29.23 -21.75 11.18
N VAL A 133 -30.46 -22.22 11.08
CA VAL A 133 -31.30 -22.51 12.26
C VAL A 133 -30.69 -23.58 13.18
N GLU A 134 -29.87 -24.49 12.63
CA GLU A 134 -29.14 -25.53 13.39
C GLU A 134 -28.07 -24.98 14.34
N SER A 135 -27.52 -23.78 14.07
CA SER A 135 -26.51 -23.14 14.93
C SER A 135 -27.10 -22.40 16.13
N ILE A 136 -28.43 -22.43 16.29
CA ILE A 136 -29.13 -21.76 17.38
C ILE A 136 -29.18 -22.72 18.58
N LEU A 137 -28.50 -22.34 19.67
CA LEU A 137 -28.38 -23.16 20.87
C LEU A 137 -29.69 -23.20 21.66
N ARG A 138 -30.26 -22.02 21.97
CA ARG A 138 -31.49 -21.90 22.77
C ARG A 138 -32.07 -20.48 22.75
N PRO A 139 -33.39 -20.34 22.99
CA PRO A 139 -33.99 -19.05 23.27
C PRO A 139 -33.56 -18.48 24.63
N VAL A 140 -33.50 -17.15 24.69
CA VAL A 140 -33.11 -16.36 25.87
C VAL A 140 -34.18 -15.33 26.14
N LYS A 141 -34.37 -14.98 27.40
CA LYS A 141 -35.22 -13.86 27.80
C LYS A 141 -34.35 -12.66 28.12
N VAL A 142 -34.30 -11.68 27.22
CA VAL A 142 -33.62 -10.41 27.46
C VAL A 142 -34.64 -9.40 27.98
N ASN A 143 -34.36 -8.78 29.13
CA ASN A 143 -35.18 -7.70 29.67
C ASN A 143 -34.74 -6.36 29.07
N HIS A 144 -35.44 -5.89 28.04
CA HIS A 144 -35.20 -4.56 27.46
C HIS A 144 -35.59 -3.45 28.44
N HIS A 145 -34.64 -2.91 29.19
CA HIS A 145 -34.84 -1.70 29.98
C HIS A 145 -34.61 -0.47 29.08
N PHE A 146 -35.68 0.25 28.75
CA PHE A 146 -35.56 1.56 28.11
C PHE A 146 -35.02 2.56 29.15
N LEU A 147 -33.72 2.82 29.13
CA LEU A 147 -33.11 3.90 29.91
C LEU A 147 -33.49 5.24 29.28
N THR A 148 -34.48 5.92 29.84
CA THR A 148 -34.81 7.31 29.51
C THR A 148 -33.71 8.21 30.07
N VAL A 149 -32.69 8.53 29.26
CA VAL A 149 -31.73 9.58 29.61
C VAL A 149 -32.41 10.92 29.36
N SER A 150 -32.67 11.67 30.42
CA SER A 150 -33.18 13.04 30.35
C SER A 150 -32.18 13.94 29.62
N LEU A 151 -32.38 14.12 28.33
CA LEU A 151 -31.68 15.12 27.51
C LEU A 151 -32.21 16.51 27.89
N ILE A 152 -31.38 17.29 28.56
CA ILE A 152 -31.56 18.74 28.65
C ILE A 152 -31.41 19.29 27.22
N PHE A 153 -32.53 19.57 26.57
CA PHE A 153 -32.62 20.22 25.27
C PHE A 153 -32.18 21.68 25.39
N LEU A 154 -30.90 21.97 25.10
CA LEU A 154 -30.52 23.29 24.62
C LEU A 154 -30.96 23.38 23.15
N GLN A 155 -31.99 24.17 22.88
CA GLN A 155 -32.44 24.49 21.53
C GLN A 155 -31.31 25.15 20.75
N ILE A 156 -30.65 24.38 19.88
CA ILE A 156 -29.83 24.91 18.79
C ILE A 156 -30.30 24.20 17.53
N SER A 157 -30.89 24.97 16.63
CA SER A 157 -31.36 24.56 15.32
C SER A 157 -30.24 23.90 14.50
N PRO A 158 -30.49 22.86 13.69
CA PRO A 158 -29.50 22.33 12.77
C PRO A 158 -29.39 23.26 11.55
N GLY A 159 -28.77 24.43 11.75
CA GLY A 159 -28.01 25.03 10.67
C GLY A 159 -26.87 24.08 10.37
N THR A 160 -26.76 23.63 9.12
CA THR A 160 -25.54 22.96 8.65
C THR A 160 -24.36 23.80 9.11
N PRO A 161 -23.37 23.22 9.83
CA PRO A 161 -22.15 23.95 10.09
C PRO A 161 -21.54 24.19 8.72
N GLN A 162 -21.67 25.42 8.23
CA GLN A 162 -20.72 25.93 7.26
C GLN A 162 -19.39 25.78 7.97
N THR A 163 -18.64 24.76 7.57
CA THR A 163 -17.20 24.77 7.76
C THR A 163 -16.76 26.17 7.34
N PRO A 164 -15.99 26.89 8.18
CA PRO A 164 -15.27 28.04 7.66
C PRO A 164 -14.57 27.53 6.40
N ARG A 165 -14.72 28.22 5.26
CA ARG A 165 -14.19 27.81 3.94
C ARG A 165 -12.65 27.62 3.92
N HIS A 166 -12.00 27.59 5.08
CA HIS A 166 -10.56 27.53 5.31
C HIS A 166 -10.15 26.53 6.41
N ALA A 167 -11.00 25.60 6.84
CA ALA A 167 -10.64 24.56 7.82
C ALA A 167 -10.01 23.30 7.20
N THR A 168 -9.41 23.42 6.01
CA THR A 168 -8.35 22.48 5.61
C THR A 168 -7.10 22.91 6.37
N PRO A 169 -6.30 22.01 6.99
CA PRO A 169 -4.93 22.35 7.31
C PRO A 169 -4.22 22.65 5.99
N SER A 170 -4.29 23.90 5.57
CA SER A 170 -3.51 24.41 4.47
C SER A 170 -2.10 24.50 5.02
N ILE A 171 -1.18 23.79 4.38
CA ILE A 171 0.24 24.05 4.54
C ILE A 171 0.38 25.57 4.38
N PRO A 172 0.91 26.31 5.37
CA PRO A 172 1.02 27.76 5.27
C PRO A 172 1.70 28.06 3.94
N ILE A 173 0.97 28.76 3.07
CA ILE A 173 1.50 29.17 1.78
C ILE A 173 2.72 30.00 2.10
N ARG A 174 3.89 29.55 1.61
CA ARG A 174 5.16 30.25 1.81
C ARG A 174 4.97 31.69 1.31
N SER A 175 4.85 32.64 2.24
CA SER A 175 4.67 34.07 1.95
C SER A 175 5.94 34.70 1.39
N LEU A 176 7.07 34.03 1.60
CA LEU A 176 8.30 34.25 0.88
C LEU A 176 8.22 33.52 -0.45
N GLN A 177 8.29 34.26 -1.56
CA GLN A 177 8.68 33.67 -2.85
C GLN A 177 9.89 32.76 -2.59
N THR A 178 9.90 31.55 -3.16
CA THR A 178 11.12 30.73 -3.19
C THR A 178 12.25 31.65 -3.62
N GLN A 179 13.24 31.88 -2.74
CA GLN A 179 14.40 32.67 -3.12
C GLN A 179 14.89 32.08 -4.43
N GLN A 180 15.00 32.91 -5.46
CA GLN A 180 15.66 32.48 -6.69
C GLN A 180 17.05 32.00 -6.27
N PRO A 181 17.53 30.86 -6.79
CA PRO A 181 18.79 30.29 -6.35
C PRO A 181 19.88 31.35 -6.49
N ALA A 182 20.45 31.78 -5.36
CA ALA A 182 21.44 32.85 -5.36
C ALA A 182 22.83 32.30 -5.73
N ASN A 183 23.03 30.99 -5.51
CA ASN A 183 24.30 30.30 -5.69
C ASN A 183 24.23 29.28 -6.84
N ILE A 184 25.35 29.13 -7.56
CA ILE A 184 25.53 28.15 -8.66
C ILE A 184 25.22 26.72 -8.18
N LEU A 185 25.59 26.39 -6.94
CA LEU A 185 25.33 25.08 -6.33
C LEU A 185 23.84 24.86 -6.01
N GLU A 186 23.12 25.92 -5.60
CA GLU A 186 21.69 25.83 -5.32
C GLU A 186 20.89 25.65 -6.62
N GLU A 187 21.30 26.34 -7.69
CA GLU A 187 20.75 26.16 -9.02
C GLU A 187 21.03 24.75 -9.56
N ALA A 188 22.25 24.24 -9.38
CA ALA A 188 22.60 22.87 -9.74
C ALA A 188 21.72 21.85 -8.99
N ARG A 189 21.49 22.05 -7.69
CA ARG A 189 20.63 21.18 -6.87
C ARG A 189 19.18 21.16 -7.36
N ALA A 190 18.63 22.33 -7.72
CA ALA A 190 17.28 22.44 -8.26
C ALA A 190 17.14 21.72 -9.61
N ARG A 191 18.14 21.84 -10.50
CA ARG A 191 18.16 21.16 -11.81
C ARG A 191 18.44 19.66 -11.74
N LEU A 192 19.19 19.22 -10.73
CA LEU A 192 19.45 17.79 -10.48
C LEU A 192 18.28 17.10 -9.78
N HIS A 193 17.27 17.83 -9.32
CA HIS A 193 16.11 17.24 -8.65
C HIS A 193 15.35 16.31 -9.60
N VAL A 194 14.99 15.11 -9.11
CA VAL A 194 14.35 14.04 -9.89
C VAL A 194 13.01 14.47 -10.52
N SER A 195 12.27 15.38 -9.89
CA SER A 195 10.99 15.88 -10.43
C SER A 195 11.14 16.89 -11.55
N SER A 196 12.31 17.50 -11.73
CA SER A 196 12.55 18.24 -12.97
C SER A 196 12.62 17.20 -14.07
N VAL A 197 11.74 17.21 -15.05
CA VAL A 197 11.85 16.36 -16.25
C VAL A 197 12.26 17.29 -17.39
N PRO A 198 13.32 16.98 -18.17
CA PRO A 198 13.72 17.85 -19.26
C PRO A 198 12.70 17.76 -20.39
N GLU A 199 12.69 18.72 -21.30
CA GLU A 199 11.83 18.66 -22.49
C GLU A 199 12.19 17.46 -23.38
N SER A 200 13.47 17.10 -23.47
CA SER A 200 13.93 15.89 -24.16
C SER A 200 14.68 14.98 -23.20
N LEU A 201 14.30 13.70 -23.15
CA LEU A 201 15.03 12.68 -22.38
C LEU A 201 16.21 12.14 -23.20
N PRO A 202 17.47 12.43 -22.82
CA PRO A 202 18.62 11.92 -23.55
C PRO A 202 18.78 10.41 -23.32
N CYS A 203 19.48 9.77 -24.26
CA CYS A 203 19.91 8.37 -24.21
C CYS A 203 18.77 7.32 -24.30
N ARG A 204 17.56 7.73 -24.68
CA ARG A 204 16.39 6.87 -24.92
C ARG A 204 15.70 7.18 -26.26
N GLU A 205 16.46 7.72 -27.20
CA GLU A 205 15.95 8.18 -28.50
C GLU A 205 15.43 7.01 -29.34
N GLN A 206 16.08 5.84 -29.25
CA GLN A 206 15.65 4.63 -29.96
C GLN A 206 14.32 4.12 -29.41
N GLU A 207 14.23 3.94 -28.08
CA GLU A 207 12.99 3.50 -27.44
C GLU A 207 11.85 4.51 -27.64
N PHE A 208 12.16 5.81 -27.61
CA PHE A 208 11.20 6.87 -27.93
C PHE A 208 10.64 6.69 -29.35
N GLN A 209 11.51 6.52 -30.35
CA GLN A 209 11.09 6.37 -31.74
C GLN A 209 10.26 5.10 -31.97
N ASP A 210 10.62 4.01 -31.31
CA ASP A 210 9.90 2.74 -31.41
C ASP A 210 8.50 2.83 -30.77
N ILE A 211 8.36 3.48 -29.62
CA ILE A 211 7.03 3.71 -28.99
C ILE A 211 6.22 4.69 -29.84
N TYR A 212 6.83 5.77 -30.32
CA TYR A 212 6.16 6.79 -31.15
C TYR A 212 5.60 6.15 -32.43
N SER A 213 6.43 5.47 -33.20
CA SER A 213 6.03 4.82 -34.46
C SER A 213 4.97 3.73 -34.24
N PHE A 214 5.05 2.98 -33.14
CA PHE A 214 4.02 2.00 -32.79
C PHE A 214 2.67 2.69 -32.53
N VAL A 215 2.63 3.71 -31.68
CA VAL A 215 1.36 4.36 -31.31
C VAL A 215 0.79 5.13 -32.50
N GLU A 216 1.62 5.86 -33.24
CA GLU A 216 1.26 6.58 -34.46
C GLU A 216 0.60 5.65 -35.49
N SER A 217 1.27 4.54 -35.84
CA SER A 217 0.72 3.55 -36.79
C SER A 217 -0.65 3.04 -36.33
N LYS A 218 -0.82 2.74 -35.03
CA LYS A 218 -2.11 2.24 -34.52
C LYS A 218 -3.22 3.29 -34.56
N ILE A 219 -2.89 4.55 -34.31
CA ILE A 219 -3.86 5.66 -34.39
C ILE A 219 -4.28 5.88 -35.84
N VAL A 220 -3.32 5.98 -36.77
CA VAL A 220 -3.58 6.21 -38.20
C VAL A 220 -4.38 5.05 -38.81
N ASP A 221 -3.99 3.81 -38.52
CA ASP A 221 -4.68 2.61 -39.03
C ASP A 221 -6.05 2.39 -38.37
N ASN A 222 -6.39 3.16 -37.31
CA ASN A 222 -7.57 2.95 -36.48
C ASN A 222 -7.66 1.51 -35.92
N THR A 223 -6.52 0.91 -35.61
CA THR A 223 -6.43 -0.47 -35.11
C THR A 223 -6.12 -0.49 -33.62
N GLY A 224 -6.58 -1.56 -32.95
CA GLY A 224 -6.14 -1.83 -31.58
C GLY A 224 -4.73 -2.42 -31.56
N GLY A 225 -4.06 -2.26 -30.42
CA GLY A 225 -2.72 -2.81 -30.22
C GLY A 225 -2.34 -2.83 -28.76
N CYS A 226 -1.43 -3.71 -28.40
CA CYS A 226 -0.85 -3.69 -27.06
C CYS A 226 0.67 -3.73 -27.13
N MET A 227 1.30 -2.87 -26.34
CA MET A 227 2.74 -2.85 -26.12
C MET A 227 3.04 -3.07 -24.64
N TYR A 228 3.98 -3.97 -24.38
CA TYR A 228 4.49 -4.29 -23.05
C TYR A 228 5.90 -3.76 -22.89
N ILE A 229 6.04 -2.79 -21.99
CA ILE A 229 7.29 -2.11 -21.67
C ILE A 229 7.79 -2.61 -20.32
N SER A 230 8.97 -3.22 -20.32
CA SER A 230 9.59 -3.79 -19.14
C SER A 230 10.93 -3.14 -18.82
N GLY A 231 11.38 -3.21 -17.59
CA GLY A 231 12.75 -2.82 -17.21
C GLY A 231 12.85 -2.49 -15.73
N VAL A 232 14.08 -2.42 -15.21
CA VAL A 232 14.31 -2.08 -13.79
C VAL A 232 13.78 -0.67 -13.47
N PRO A 233 13.42 -0.38 -12.20
CA PRO A 233 13.02 0.98 -11.82
C PRO A 233 14.14 1.99 -12.13
N GLY A 234 13.74 3.23 -12.44
CA GLY A 234 14.71 4.30 -12.68
C GLY A 234 15.32 4.36 -14.09
N THR A 235 14.89 3.51 -15.02
CA THR A 235 15.33 3.54 -16.44
C THR A 235 14.59 4.53 -17.34
N GLY A 236 13.66 5.32 -16.81
CA GLY A 236 12.96 6.36 -17.58
C GLY A 236 11.74 5.89 -18.39
N LYS A 237 11.21 4.69 -18.14
CA LYS A 237 10.02 4.13 -18.85
C LYS A 237 8.83 5.09 -18.89
N THR A 238 8.29 5.43 -17.72
CA THR A 238 7.12 6.33 -17.57
C THR A 238 7.39 7.70 -18.20
N ALA A 239 8.60 8.25 -17.98
CA ALA A 239 8.97 9.55 -18.53
C ALA A 239 9.02 9.54 -20.08
N THR A 240 9.58 8.49 -20.68
CA THR A 240 9.67 8.33 -22.14
C THR A 240 8.28 8.21 -22.75
N VAL A 241 7.40 7.39 -22.15
CA VAL A 241 6.03 7.24 -22.65
C VAL A 241 5.25 8.55 -22.54
N HIS A 242 5.35 9.28 -21.43
CA HIS A 242 4.69 10.58 -21.33
C HIS A 242 5.19 11.58 -22.38
N GLU A 243 6.48 11.56 -22.69
CA GLU A 243 7.04 12.44 -23.71
C GLU A 243 6.51 12.09 -25.10
N VAL A 244 6.48 10.80 -25.45
CA VAL A 244 5.86 10.33 -26.70
C VAL A 244 4.40 10.78 -26.81
N ILE A 245 3.63 10.63 -25.74
CA ILE A 245 2.21 11.03 -25.73
C ILE A 245 2.05 12.55 -25.90
N ARG A 246 2.92 13.38 -25.28
CA ARG A 246 2.91 14.83 -25.48
C ARG A 246 3.20 15.20 -26.94
N CYS A 247 4.21 14.58 -27.56
CA CYS A 247 4.52 14.81 -28.97
C CYS A 247 3.36 14.39 -29.89
N LEU A 248 2.71 13.25 -29.62
CA LEU A 248 1.54 12.80 -30.38
C LEU A 248 0.33 13.72 -30.17
N GLN A 249 0.10 14.20 -28.95
CA GLN A 249 -0.96 15.20 -28.70
C GLN A 249 -0.70 16.48 -29.48
N HIS A 250 0.54 16.97 -29.49
CA HIS A 250 0.92 18.13 -30.31
C HIS A 250 0.73 17.87 -31.82
N ALA A 251 1.08 16.70 -32.32
CA ALA A 251 0.82 16.32 -33.72
C ALA A 251 -0.68 16.23 -34.04
N ALA A 252 -1.50 15.79 -33.08
CA ALA A 252 -2.96 15.77 -33.21
C ALA A 252 -3.55 17.19 -33.22
N ASP A 253 -3.01 18.11 -32.40
CA ASP A 253 -3.42 19.52 -32.38
C ASP A 253 -3.06 20.26 -33.68
N MET A 254 -2.03 19.79 -34.40
CA MET A 254 -1.62 20.30 -35.71
C MET A 254 -2.33 19.58 -36.89
N ASP A 255 -3.33 18.74 -36.61
CA ASP A 255 -4.07 17.93 -37.59
C ASP A 255 -3.19 17.00 -38.45
N GLU A 256 -1.98 16.63 -37.99
CA GLU A 256 -1.10 15.68 -38.68
C GLU A 256 -1.56 14.23 -38.47
N ILE A 257 -2.11 13.94 -37.28
CA ILE A 257 -2.67 12.63 -36.92
C ILE A 257 -4.11 12.76 -36.43
N PRO A 258 -4.94 11.70 -36.53
CA PRO A 258 -6.29 11.70 -35.96
C PRO A 258 -6.28 11.98 -34.45
N SER A 259 -7.29 12.72 -33.99
CA SER A 259 -7.48 12.96 -32.56
C SER A 259 -7.72 11.66 -31.79
N PHE A 260 -7.17 11.57 -30.59
CA PHE A 260 -7.27 10.40 -29.72
C PHE A 260 -7.44 10.83 -28.26
N HIS A 261 -8.06 9.96 -27.47
CA HIS A 261 -8.26 10.19 -26.04
C HIS A 261 -7.20 9.45 -25.23
N PHE A 262 -6.41 10.18 -24.43
CA PHE A 262 -5.37 9.61 -23.58
C PHE A 262 -5.85 9.36 -22.15
N ILE A 263 -5.60 8.15 -21.64
CA ILE A 263 -5.95 7.74 -20.28
C ILE A 263 -4.74 7.09 -19.62
N GLU A 264 -4.35 7.60 -18.46
CA GLU A 264 -3.31 7.03 -17.61
C GLU A 264 -3.90 6.38 -16.36
N ILE A 265 -3.41 5.20 -15.98
CA ILE A 265 -3.73 4.51 -14.74
C ILE A 265 -2.44 4.04 -14.11
N ASN A 266 -2.31 4.19 -12.79
CA ASN A 266 -1.15 3.75 -12.05
C ASN A 266 -1.58 2.74 -10.97
N GLY A 267 -0.97 1.55 -10.98
CA GLY A 267 -1.22 0.47 -10.03
C GLY A 267 -1.10 0.89 -8.55
N MET A 268 -0.10 1.71 -8.21
CA MET A 268 0.13 2.19 -6.84
C MET A 268 -0.96 3.13 -6.32
N LYS A 269 -1.70 3.80 -7.23
CA LYS A 269 -2.79 4.71 -6.83
C LYS A 269 -4.06 3.93 -6.45
N MET A 270 -4.07 2.61 -6.55
CA MET A 270 -5.24 1.76 -6.32
C MET A 270 -4.97 0.75 -5.20
N THR A 271 -5.95 0.59 -4.30
CA THR A 271 -5.87 -0.39 -3.21
C THR A 271 -6.29 -1.79 -3.63
N ASP A 272 -7.18 -1.88 -4.63
CA ASP A 272 -7.70 -3.13 -5.17
C ASP A 272 -7.60 -3.10 -6.71
N PRO A 273 -7.12 -4.18 -7.36
CA PRO A 273 -6.94 -4.22 -8.81
C PRO A 273 -8.24 -3.99 -9.61
N HIS A 274 -9.42 -4.33 -9.09
CA HIS A 274 -10.68 -4.10 -9.80
C HIS A 274 -11.05 -2.61 -9.88
N GLN A 275 -10.44 -1.75 -9.03
CA GLN A 275 -10.58 -0.30 -9.14
C GLN A 275 -10.05 0.26 -10.46
N ALA A 276 -9.21 -0.49 -11.18
CA ALA A 276 -8.76 -0.11 -12.53
C ALA A 276 -9.96 0.15 -13.45
N TYR A 277 -11.00 -0.70 -13.43
CA TYR A 277 -12.20 -0.51 -14.25
C TYR A 277 -12.94 0.79 -13.92
N VAL A 278 -13.03 1.12 -12.64
CA VAL A 278 -13.69 2.35 -12.19
C VAL A 278 -12.92 3.57 -12.68
N GLN A 279 -11.60 3.56 -12.58
CA GLN A 279 -10.73 4.64 -13.06
C GLN A 279 -10.80 4.82 -14.59
N ILE A 280 -10.75 3.72 -15.36
CA ILE A 280 -10.91 3.75 -16.83
C ILE A 280 -12.26 4.38 -17.18
N LEU A 281 -13.34 3.86 -16.59
CA LEU A 281 -14.69 4.33 -16.89
C LEU A 281 -14.85 5.80 -16.52
N GLN A 282 -14.40 6.21 -15.34
CA GLN A 282 -14.48 7.59 -14.89
C GLN A 282 -13.73 8.54 -15.83
N LYS A 283 -12.55 8.15 -16.34
CA LYS A 283 -11.78 8.96 -17.30
C LYS A 283 -12.36 8.96 -18.72
N LEU A 284 -13.20 7.98 -19.06
CA LEU A 284 -13.88 7.92 -20.36
C LEU A 284 -15.23 8.64 -20.38
N THR A 285 -16.03 8.51 -19.33
CA THR A 285 -17.43 8.97 -19.30
C THR A 285 -17.72 10.00 -18.22
N GLY A 286 -16.80 10.23 -17.29
CA GLY A 286 -17.02 11.04 -16.09
C GLY A 286 -17.86 10.36 -15.01
N GLN A 287 -18.42 9.17 -15.27
CA GLN A 287 -19.30 8.46 -14.35
C GLN A 287 -18.52 7.51 -13.44
N LYS A 288 -18.98 7.37 -12.20
CA LYS A 288 -18.48 6.37 -11.25
C LYS A 288 -19.48 5.22 -11.17
N ALA A 289 -18.97 4.01 -11.19
CA ALA A 289 -19.73 2.78 -11.03
C ALA A 289 -19.01 1.84 -10.07
N THR A 290 -19.70 0.79 -9.61
CA THR A 290 -19.05 -0.31 -8.90
C THR A 290 -18.10 -1.05 -9.85
N PRO A 291 -17.03 -1.70 -9.36
CA PRO A 291 -16.03 -2.36 -10.23
C PRO A 291 -16.62 -3.38 -11.21
N ASP A 292 -17.57 -4.20 -10.77
CA ASP A 292 -18.22 -5.21 -11.63
C ASP A 292 -19.09 -4.55 -12.71
N HIS A 293 -19.86 -3.52 -12.33
CA HIS A 293 -20.66 -2.79 -13.30
C HIS A 293 -19.79 -2.03 -14.30
N ALA A 294 -18.68 -1.44 -13.84
CA ALA A 294 -17.70 -0.78 -14.69
C ALA A 294 -17.07 -1.74 -15.70
N ALA A 295 -16.71 -2.96 -15.28
CA ALA A 295 -16.17 -3.98 -16.18
C ALA A 295 -17.16 -4.31 -17.32
N VAL A 296 -18.43 -4.54 -16.99
CA VAL A 296 -19.48 -4.83 -17.98
C VAL A 296 -19.70 -3.66 -18.95
N LEU A 297 -19.68 -2.42 -18.45
CA LEU A 297 -19.82 -1.22 -19.29
C LEU A 297 -18.64 -1.04 -20.25
N LEU A 298 -17.42 -1.23 -19.76
CA LEU A 298 -16.21 -1.17 -20.59
C LEU A 298 -16.22 -2.28 -21.63
N GLU A 299 -16.61 -3.50 -21.24
CA GLU A 299 -16.70 -4.63 -22.15
C GLU A 299 -17.69 -4.36 -23.29
N LYS A 300 -18.88 -3.86 -22.96
CA LYS A 300 -19.89 -3.46 -23.95
C LYS A 300 -19.38 -2.36 -24.87
N ARG A 301 -18.63 -1.39 -24.35
CA ARG A 301 -18.03 -0.29 -25.12
C ARG A 301 -16.95 -0.77 -26.08
N PHE A 302 -16.09 -1.70 -25.67
CA PHE A 302 -15.00 -2.20 -26.51
C PHE A 302 -15.44 -3.29 -27.50
N SER A 303 -16.54 -4.01 -27.23
CA SER A 303 -17.13 -4.98 -28.16
C SER A 303 -18.01 -4.37 -29.24
N ASN A 304 -18.84 -3.38 -28.91
CA ASN A 304 -19.85 -2.88 -29.83
C ASN A 304 -19.27 -1.88 -30.84
N LEU A 305 -19.76 -1.93 -32.08
CA LEU A 305 -19.56 -0.83 -33.02
C LEU A 305 -20.36 0.39 -32.57
N ALA A 306 -19.68 1.52 -32.44
CA ALA A 306 -20.30 2.82 -32.29
C ALA A 306 -19.87 3.71 -33.47
N PRO A 307 -20.79 4.41 -34.15
CA PRO A 307 -20.42 5.41 -35.14
C PRO A 307 -19.65 6.55 -34.42
N ARG A 308 -18.53 7.01 -35.01
CA ARG A 308 -17.62 8.03 -34.44
C ARG A 308 -16.89 7.64 -33.15
N LYS A 309 -16.45 6.38 -33.05
CA LYS A 309 -15.60 5.94 -31.94
C LYS A 309 -14.17 6.48 -32.10
N GLU A 310 -13.78 7.40 -31.23
CA GLU A 310 -12.40 7.90 -31.13
C GLU A 310 -11.45 6.79 -30.68
N THR A 311 -10.19 6.89 -31.10
CA THR A 311 -9.12 5.98 -30.66
C THR A 311 -8.74 6.32 -29.23
N ILE A 312 -8.62 5.30 -28.37
CA ILE A 312 -8.25 5.47 -26.96
C ILE A 312 -6.85 4.92 -26.77
N VAL A 313 -5.96 5.74 -26.20
CA VAL A 313 -4.62 5.33 -25.77
C VAL A 313 -4.63 5.18 -24.26
N LEU A 314 -4.53 3.95 -23.78
CA LEU A 314 -4.54 3.60 -22.36
C LEU A 314 -3.12 3.25 -21.89
N LEU A 315 -2.56 4.08 -21.03
CA LEU A 315 -1.33 3.81 -20.29
C LEU A 315 -1.67 3.16 -18.94
N VAL A 316 -1.13 1.97 -18.70
CA VAL A 316 -1.19 1.26 -17.42
C VAL A 316 0.23 1.17 -16.85
N ASP A 317 0.52 2.04 -15.89
CA ASP A 317 1.79 2.06 -15.16
C ASP A 317 1.73 1.15 -13.93
N GLU A 318 2.87 0.53 -13.61
CA GLU A 318 3.02 -0.46 -12.53
C GLU A 318 1.98 -1.59 -12.61
N LEU A 319 1.90 -2.23 -13.79
CA LEU A 319 0.98 -3.33 -14.07
C LEU A 319 1.18 -4.54 -13.14
N ASP A 320 2.40 -4.75 -12.63
CA ASP A 320 2.75 -5.82 -11.70
C ASP A 320 1.91 -5.80 -10.40
N LEU A 321 1.42 -4.62 -10.01
CA LEU A 321 0.53 -4.47 -8.85
C LEU A 321 -0.91 -4.87 -9.12
N LEU A 322 -1.32 -4.98 -10.38
CA LEU A 322 -2.64 -5.49 -10.77
C LEU A 322 -2.69 -7.02 -10.80
N TRP A 323 -1.61 -7.69 -10.40
CA TRP A 323 -1.58 -9.14 -10.29
C TRP A 323 -2.53 -9.64 -9.19
N THR A 324 -3.44 -10.53 -9.58
CA THR A 324 -4.24 -11.34 -8.65
C THR A 324 -4.14 -12.81 -9.01
N ARG A 325 -4.48 -13.73 -8.08
CA ARG A 325 -4.52 -15.17 -8.39
C ARG A 325 -5.49 -15.52 -9.53
N LYS A 326 -6.60 -14.78 -9.66
CA LYS A 326 -7.60 -14.98 -10.72
C LYS A 326 -7.21 -14.30 -12.04
N GLN A 327 -6.34 -13.28 -12.02
CA GLN A 327 -5.79 -12.57 -13.18
C GLN A 327 -6.81 -11.90 -14.13
N ASN A 328 -8.09 -11.82 -13.74
CA ASN A 328 -9.17 -11.29 -14.59
C ASN A 328 -8.91 -9.87 -15.14
N VAL A 329 -8.36 -8.97 -14.32
CA VAL A 329 -8.11 -7.57 -14.70
C VAL A 329 -7.10 -7.46 -15.83
N MET A 330 -5.94 -8.10 -15.67
CA MET A 330 -4.89 -8.07 -16.69
C MET A 330 -5.36 -8.76 -17.97
N TYR A 331 -6.05 -9.89 -17.85
CA TYR A 331 -6.59 -10.60 -19.01
C TYR A 331 -7.53 -9.70 -19.84
N ASN A 332 -8.49 -9.02 -19.20
CA ASN A 332 -9.40 -8.12 -19.88
C ASN A 332 -8.68 -6.93 -20.54
N LEU A 333 -7.70 -6.33 -19.86
CA LEU A 333 -6.91 -5.21 -20.41
C LEU A 333 -6.14 -5.60 -21.67
N PHE A 334 -5.63 -6.83 -21.74
CA PHE A 334 -4.94 -7.33 -22.93
C PHE A 334 -5.90 -7.84 -24.01
N GLU A 335 -7.06 -8.39 -23.65
CA GLU A 335 -8.03 -8.89 -24.63
C GLU A 335 -8.74 -7.75 -25.38
N TRP A 336 -9.06 -6.64 -24.72
CA TRP A 336 -9.83 -5.55 -25.35
C TRP A 336 -9.18 -4.98 -26.62
N PRO A 337 -7.86 -4.69 -26.67
CA PRO A 337 -7.19 -4.24 -27.90
C PRO A 337 -7.25 -5.22 -29.06
N ALA A 338 -7.34 -6.53 -28.79
CA ALA A 338 -7.40 -7.56 -29.82
C ALA A 338 -8.76 -7.61 -30.54
N ARG A 339 -9.80 -6.96 -29.97
CA ARG A 339 -11.13 -6.89 -30.59
C ARG A 339 -11.11 -5.88 -31.74
N ARG A 340 -11.56 -6.30 -32.92
CA ARG A 340 -11.50 -5.50 -34.17
C ARG A 340 -12.15 -4.11 -34.08
N HIS A 341 -13.16 -3.93 -33.23
CA HIS A 341 -13.91 -2.69 -33.10
C HIS A 341 -13.57 -1.90 -31.83
N ALA A 342 -12.53 -2.31 -31.08
CA ALA A 342 -12.17 -1.65 -29.83
C ALA A 342 -11.53 -0.28 -30.02
N ARG A 343 -10.71 -0.10 -31.07
CA ARG A 343 -9.87 1.10 -31.30
C ARG A 343 -9.12 1.53 -30.02
N LEU A 344 -8.54 0.54 -29.35
CA LEU A 344 -7.89 0.69 -28.06
C LEU A 344 -6.42 0.31 -28.21
N VAL A 345 -5.53 1.25 -27.92
CA VAL A 345 -4.09 1.03 -27.84
C VAL A 345 -3.71 0.99 -26.37
N VAL A 346 -3.15 -0.12 -25.91
CA VAL A 346 -2.74 -0.28 -24.51
C VAL A 346 -1.23 -0.29 -24.41
N LEU A 347 -0.69 0.69 -23.69
CA LEU A 347 0.70 0.74 -23.27
C LEU A 347 0.78 0.27 -21.82
N THR A 348 1.51 -0.81 -21.57
CA THR A 348 1.69 -1.35 -20.21
C THR A 348 3.13 -1.20 -19.77
N ILE A 349 3.35 -0.70 -18.56
CA ILE A 349 4.68 -0.56 -17.95
C ILE A 349 4.74 -1.46 -16.72
N ALA A 350 5.80 -2.25 -16.62
CA ALA A 350 6.08 -3.10 -15.46
C ALA A 350 7.58 -3.21 -15.18
N ASN A 351 7.93 -3.65 -13.97
CA ASN A 351 9.32 -3.79 -13.56
C ASN A 351 9.97 -5.11 -13.99
N THR A 352 9.17 -6.14 -14.29
CA THR A 352 9.65 -7.49 -14.58
C THR A 352 9.56 -7.80 -16.08
N MET A 353 10.52 -8.53 -16.64
CA MET A 353 10.49 -8.92 -18.06
C MET A 353 9.54 -10.10 -18.31
N ASP A 354 9.47 -11.01 -17.34
CA ASP A 354 8.78 -12.31 -17.49
C ASP A 354 7.28 -12.26 -17.18
N LEU A 355 6.75 -11.09 -16.81
CA LEU A 355 5.37 -10.95 -16.36
C LEU A 355 4.36 -11.55 -17.36
N PRO A 356 4.45 -11.30 -18.67
CA PRO A 356 3.50 -11.88 -19.62
C PRO A 356 3.63 -13.40 -19.74
N GLU A 357 4.84 -13.96 -19.59
CA GLU A 357 5.09 -15.40 -19.75
C GLU A 357 4.68 -16.20 -18.51
N ARG A 358 4.85 -15.63 -17.32
CA ARG A 358 4.46 -16.26 -16.05
C ARG A 358 2.96 -16.18 -15.78
N ILE A 359 2.30 -15.14 -16.29
CA ILE A 359 0.87 -14.87 -16.05
C ILE A 359 0.01 -15.50 -17.11
N MET A 360 0.33 -15.29 -18.38
CA MET A 360 -0.60 -15.60 -19.43
C MET A 360 -0.55 -17.09 -19.70
N ILE A 361 -1.70 -17.75 -19.58
CA ILE A 361 -1.91 -19.08 -20.16
C ILE A 361 -1.42 -19.01 -21.61
N ASN A 362 -0.58 -19.96 -22.04
CA ASN A 362 0.04 -20.05 -23.39
C ASN A 362 -0.92 -19.78 -24.57
N ARG A 363 -2.24 -19.84 -24.35
CA ARG A 363 -3.31 -19.53 -25.31
C ARG A 363 -3.46 -18.04 -25.64
N VAL A 364 -3.05 -17.12 -24.76
CA VAL A 364 -3.32 -15.68 -24.89
C VAL A 364 -2.10 -14.93 -25.45
N ALA A 365 -0.89 -15.24 -24.98
CA ALA A 365 0.35 -14.57 -25.43
C ALA A 365 0.59 -14.69 -26.95
N SER A 366 0.23 -15.83 -27.56
CA SER A 366 0.40 -16.07 -29.00
C SER A 366 -0.65 -15.34 -29.87
N ARG A 367 -1.82 -15.00 -29.34
CA ARG A 367 -2.92 -14.35 -30.09
C ARG A 367 -2.92 -12.83 -30.02
N LEU A 368 -2.21 -12.26 -29.05
CA LEU A 368 -2.34 -10.85 -28.70
C LEU A 368 -1.52 -9.88 -29.55
N GLY A 369 -0.62 -10.36 -30.42
CA GLY A 369 0.28 -9.46 -31.16
C GLY A 369 1.02 -8.49 -30.22
N LEU A 370 1.33 -8.95 -28.99
CA LEU A 370 1.90 -8.12 -27.93
C LEU A 370 3.32 -7.74 -28.33
N THR A 371 3.52 -6.48 -28.71
CA THR A 371 4.85 -5.96 -28.95
C THR A 371 5.55 -5.79 -27.61
N ARG A 372 6.79 -6.29 -27.48
CA ARG A 372 7.55 -6.24 -26.23
C ARG A 372 8.74 -5.32 -26.41
N MET A 373 8.94 -4.45 -25.43
CA MET A 373 10.08 -3.55 -25.35
C MET A 373 10.74 -3.68 -23.97
N SER A 374 12.06 -3.75 -23.95
CA SER A 374 12.84 -3.85 -22.72
C SER A 374 13.76 -2.64 -22.56
N PHE A 375 13.56 -1.88 -21.49
CA PHE A 375 14.45 -0.81 -21.06
C PHE A 375 15.59 -1.39 -20.24
N GLN A 376 16.77 -1.45 -20.85
CA GLN A 376 17.98 -1.89 -20.19
C GLN A 376 18.46 -0.88 -19.14
N PRO A 377 19.14 -1.31 -18.06
CA PRO A 377 19.78 -0.38 -17.12
C PRO A 377 20.73 0.59 -17.84
N TYR A 378 20.86 1.82 -17.33
CA TYR A 378 21.72 2.80 -17.99
C TYR A 378 23.20 2.41 -17.86
N SER A 379 23.93 2.54 -18.97
CA SER A 379 25.39 2.44 -18.98
C SER A 379 26.04 3.67 -18.32
N PHE A 380 27.30 3.57 -17.93
CA PHE A 380 28.02 4.68 -17.32
C PHE A 380 28.06 5.93 -18.23
N LYS A 381 28.18 5.76 -19.56
CA LYS A 381 28.20 6.87 -20.52
C LYS A 381 26.86 7.58 -20.57
N GLN A 382 25.76 6.81 -20.61
CA GLN A 382 24.41 7.36 -20.62
C GLN A 382 24.10 8.10 -19.31
N LEU A 383 24.49 7.54 -18.16
CA LEU A 383 24.32 8.23 -16.88
C LEU A 383 25.09 9.56 -16.82
N GLN A 384 26.32 9.57 -17.33
CA GLN A 384 27.14 10.79 -17.40
C GLN A 384 26.47 11.84 -18.28
N GLU A 385 25.99 11.45 -19.46
CA GLU A 385 25.30 12.33 -20.41
C GLU A 385 24.00 12.89 -19.82
N ILE A 386 23.22 12.06 -19.10
CA ILE A 386 22.01 12.50 -18.38
C ILE A 386 22.36 13.61 -17.38
N ILE A 387 23.40 13.41 -16.55
CA ILE A 387 23.80 14.43 -15.56
C ILE A 387 24.28 15.71 -16.26
N MET A 388 25.09 15.58 -17.30
CA MET A 388 25.60 16.74 -18.07
C MET A 388 24.48 17.53 -18.74
N SER A 389 23.50 16.84 -19.32
CA SER A 389 22.30 17.44 -19.89
C SER A 389 21.50 18.24 -18.85
N ARG A 390 21.33 17.70 -17.63
CA ARG A 390 20.66 18.42 -16.52
C ARG A 390 21.41 19.65 -16.05
N LEU A 391 22.73 19.58 -15.99
CA LEU A 391 23.55 20.71 -15.57
C LEU A 391 23.57 21.83 -16.64
N ASN A 392 23.25 21.53 -17.91
CA ASN A 392 23.14 22.49 -19.01
C ASN A 392 24.27 23.54 -19.01
N LYS A 393 25.51 23.05 -19.05
CA LYS A 393 26.77 23.82 -19.03
C LYS A 393 27.08 24.58 -17.72
N LEU A 394 26.33 24.36 -16.64
CA LEU A 394 26.74 24.82 -15.31
C LEU A 394 27.99 24.07 -14.85
N LYS A 395 29.09 24.82 -14.65
CA LYS A 395 30.34 24.30 -14.09
C LYS A 395 30.24 24.22 -12.56
N ALA A 396 29.38 23.33 -12.06
CA ALA A 396 29.24 23.06 -10.62
C ALA A 396 30.06 21.84 -10.16
N PHE A 397 30.42 20.95 -11.09
CA PHE A 397 31.10 19.68 -10.82
C PHE A 397 32.40 19.57 -11.62
N GLU A 398 33.38 18.89 -11.04
CA GLU A 398 34.54 18.37 -11.77
C GLU A 398 34.14 17.19 -12.67
N GLU A 399 34.71 17.10 -13.87
CA GLU A 399 34.38 16.01 -14.81
C GLU A 399 34.75 14.62 -14.28
N ASP A 400 35.88 14.53 -13.57
CA ASP A 400 36.32 13.29 -12.92
C ASP A 400 35.33 12.83 -11.84
N ALA A 401 34.75 13.78 -11.10
CA ALA A 401 33.75 13.52 -10.07
C ALA A 401 32.46 12.95 -10.67
N LEU A 402 31.98 13.52 -11.78
CA LEU A 402 30.83 12.99 -12.52
C LEU A 402 31.12 11.57 -13.04
N GLN A 403 32.31 11.35 -13.61
CA GLN A 403 32.69 10.05 -14.12
C GLN A 403 32.73 8.98 -13.01
N LEU A 404 33.22 9.33 -11.81
CA LEU A 404 33.21 8.44 -10.66
C LEU A 404 31.78 8.03 -10.27
N VAL A 405 30.85 8.99 -10.15
CA VAL A 405 29.45 8.72 -9.82
C VAL A 405 28.82 7.80 -10.87
N SER A 406 28.94 8.15 -12.15
CA SER A 406 28.31 7.39 -13.23
C SER A 406 28.84 5.96 -13.32
N ARG A 407 30.15 5.75 -13.17
CA ARG A 407 30.74 4.39 -13.15
C ARG A 407 30.28 3.58 -11.95
N LYS A 408 30.26 4.18 -10.75
CA LYS A 408 29.87 3.48 -9.52
C LYS A 408 28.40 3.06 -9.56
N VAL A 409 27.50 3.96 -10.01
CA VAL A 409 26.06 3.67 -10.08
C VAL A 409 25.73 2.68 -11.19
N ALA A 410 26.38 2.78 -12.36
CA ALA A 410 26.19 1.82 -13.45
C ALA A 410 26.61 0.39 -13.04
N ALA A 411 27.69 0.25 -12.27
CA ALA A 411 28.15 -1.05 -11.78
C ALA A 411 27.21 -1.69 -10.75
N LEU A 412 26.44 -0.89 -10.01
CA LEU A 412 25.58 -1.38 -8.92
C LEU A 412 24.11 -1.56 -9.31
N SER A 413 23.53 -0.63 -10.07
CA SER A 413 22.09 -0.61 -10.34
C SER A 413 21.72 -0.08 -11.72
N GLY A 414 22.45 0.90 -12.24
CA GLY A 414 22.08 1.58 -13.50
C GLY A 414 20.81 2.43 -13.41
N ASP A 415 20.46 2.91 -12.20
CA ASP A 415 19.29 3.77 -11.92
C ASP A 415 19.68 5.25 -12.00
N ALA A 416 19.01 6.00 -12.87
CA ALA A 416 19.25 7.44 -13.05
C ALA A 416 18.81 8.28 -11.84
N ARG A 417 17.74 7.89 -11.12
CA ARG A 417 17.27 8.61 -9.93
C ARG A 417 18.34 8.59 -8.84
N ARG A 418 18.87 7.39 -8.58
CA ARG A 418 19.95 7.17 -7.61
C ARG A 418 21.21 7.96 -7.98
N CYS A 419 21.53 8.04 -9.26
CA CYS A 419 22.65 8.82 -9.78
C CYS A 419 22.49 10.32 -9.49
N LEU A 420 21.32 10.88 -9.81
CA LEU A 420 20.99 12.28 -9.55
C LEU A 420 20.96 12.60 -8.05
N ASP A 421 20.43 11.70 -7.22
CA ASP A 421 20.41 11.88 -5.76
C ASP A 421 21.82 11.90 -5.14
N ILE A 422 22.75 11.09 -5.65
CA ILE A 422 24.16 11.15 -5.22
C ILE A 422 24.79 12.48 -5.58
N CYS A 423 24.58 12.97 -6.81
CA CYS A 423 25.08 14.29 -7.20
C CYS A 423 24.47 15.40 -6.34
N ARG A 424 23.17 15.30 -6.03
CA ARG A 424 22.46 16.23 -5.14
C ARG A 424 23.04 16.22 -3.73
N ARG A 425 23.34 15.04 -3.19
CA ARG A 425 23.97 14.92 -1.88
C ARG A 425 25.40 15.48 -1.87
N ALA A 426 26.17 15.21 -2.91
CA ALA A 426 27.52 15.75 -3.06
C ALA A 426 27.54 17.29 -3.14
N THR A 427 26.53 17.91 -3.80
CA THR A 427 26.38 19.38 -3.77
C THR A 427 26.08 19.91 -2.38
N GLU A 428 25.27 19.22 -1.57
CA GLU A 428 24.96 19.62 -0.20
C GLU A 428 26.20 19.55 0.70
N ILE A 429 27.01 18.49 0.58
CA ILE A 429 28.28 18.34 1.32
C ILE A 429 29.27 19.44 0.92
N CYS A 430 29.36 19.73 -0.38
CA CYS A 430 30.21 20.80 -0.88
C CYS A 430 29.75 22.16 -0.36
N GLU A 431 28.44 22.43 -0.30
CA GLU A 431 27.89 23.68 0.23
C GLU A 431 28.22 23.86 1.71
N HIS A 432 28.11 22.81 2.52
CA HIS A 432 28.51 22.83 3.92
C HIS A 432 30.01 23.07 4.11
N SER A 433 30.84 22.49 3.24
CA SER A 433 32.29 22.67 3.25
C SER A 433 32.72 24.03 2.69
N ALA A 434 31.90 24.64 1.83
CA ALA A 434 32.16 25.94 1.22
C ALA A 434 31.92 27.14 2.14
N ALA A 435 31.42 26.89 3.36
CA ALA A 435 31.48 27.86 4.44
C ALA A 435 32.93 28.20 4.83
N ASP A 436 33.91 27.35 4.47
CA ASP A 436 35.33 27.66 4.58
C ASP A 436 35.83 28.48 3.38
N PRO A 437 36.48 29.65 3.61
CA PRO A 437 36.86 30.61 2.57
C PRO A 437 37.97 30.13 1.61
N SER A 438 38.47 28.90 1.75
CA SER A 438 39.54 28.30 0.94
C SER A 438 39.03 27.36 -0.15
N SER A 439 37.73 27.07 -0.21
CA SER A 439 37.16 26.11 -1.17
C SER A 439 36.83 26.76 -2.52
N THR A 440 37.05 26.01 -3.60
CA THR A 440 36.83 26.46 -4.99
C THR A 440 35.35 26.56 -5.39
N GLY A 441 34.42 26.25 -4.48
CA GLY A 441 32.97 26.23 -4.75
C GLY A 441 32.53 25.17 -5.75
N LEU A 442 33.41 24.23 -6.13
CA LEU A 442 33.16 23.14 -7.07
C LEU A 442 33.07 21.80 -6.35
N VAL A 443 32.17 20.93 -6.83
CA VAL A 443 32.04 19.57 -6.31
C VAL A 443 33.16 18.70 -6.88
N GLY A 444 34.15 18.39 -6.02
CA GLY A 444 35.24 17.48 -6.34
C GLY A 444 35.02 16.04 -5.91
N MET A 445 36.05 15.22 -6.15
CA MET A 445 36.06 13.78 -5.88
C MET A 445 35.84 13.40 -4.41
N SER A 446 36.38 14.20 -3.48
CA SER A 446 36.23 13.98 -2.03
C SER A 446 34.77 14.05 -1.59
N HIS A 447 34.05 15.08 -2.01
CA HIS A 447 32.62 15.29 -1.69
C HIS A 447 31.76 14.15 -2.26
N VAL A 448 32.07 13.70 -3.48
CA VAL A 448 31.38 12.56 -4.09
C VAL A 448 31.67 11.27 -3.33
N MET A 449 32.92 11.01 -2.95
CA MET A 449 33.26 9.80 -2.20
C MET A 449 32.58 9.79 -0.82
N GLU A 450 32.48 10.93 -0.16
CA GLU A 450 31.73 11.09 1.08
C GLU A 450 30.23 10.81 0.87
N ALA A 451 29.60 11.40 -0.15
CA ALA A 451 28.20 11.14 -0.49
C ALA A 451 27.94 9.66 -0.81
N LEU A 452 28.85 9.03 -1.57
CA LEU A 452 28.77 7.60 -1.89
C LEU A 452 28.87 6.74 -0.62
N ASN A 453 29.78 7.06 0.29
CA ASN A 453 29.92 6.33 1.55
C ASN A 453 28.67 6.52 2.43
N GLU A 454 28.12 7.72 2.52
CA GLU A 454 26.89 7.97 3.28
C GLU A 454 25.71 7.17 2.71
N MET A 455 25.52 7.17 1.39
CA MET A 455 24.37 6.53 0.74
C MET A 455 24.48 5.01 0.58
N PHE A 456 25.70 4.47 0.45
CA PHE A 456 25.94 3.04 0.25
C PHE A 456 26.47 2.32 1.50
N SER A 457 26.80 3.02 2.58
CA SER A 457 27.23 2.37 3.83
C SER A 457 26.12 1.47 4.37
N SER A 458 26.52 0.29 4.84
CA SER A 458 25.59 -0.62 5.48
C SER A 458 25.17 -0.05 6.84
N ALA A 459 23.90 0.34 6.95
CA ALA A 459 23.32 0.84 8.20
C ALA A 459 23.46 -0.16 9.36
N TYR A 460 23.49 -1.46 9.06
CA TYR A 460 23.69 -2.51 10.06
C TYR A 460 25.07 -2.44 10.71
N ILE A 461 26.14 -2.22 9.92
CA ILE A 461 27.51 -2.13 10.45
C ILE A 461 27.65 -0.88 11.33
N THR A 462 27.12 0.26 10.89
CA THR A 462 27.12 1.50 11.67
C THR A 462 26.32 1.33 12.97
N ALA A 463 25.15 0.68 12.92
CA ALA A 463 24.34 0.41 14.11
C ALA A 463 25.09 -0.48 15.12
N ILE A 464 25.83 -1.50 14.67
CA ILE A 464 26.63 -2.36 15.55
C ILE A 464 27.80 -1.57 16.18
N ARG A 465 28.46 -0.70 15.40
CA ARG A 465 29.55 0.16 15.92
C ARG A 465 29.06 1.16 16.95
N CYS A 466 27.86 1.72 16.77
CA CYS A 466 27.24 2.65 17.72
C CYS A 466 26.52 1.97 18.90
N ALA A 467 26.40 0.63 18.90
CA ALA A 467 25.74 -0.11 19.96
C ALA A 467 26.54 -0.03 21.27
N SER A 468 25.84 -0.14 22.41
CA SER A 468 26.49 -0.15 23.72
C SER A 468 27.39 -1.38 23.89
N THR A 469 28.38 -1.29 24.79
CA THR A 469 29.29 -2.43 25.06
C THR A 469 28.54 -3.70 25.46
N GLN A 470 27.43 -3.58 26.20
CA GLN A 470 26.59 -4.73 26.56
C GLN A 470 25.88 -5.33 25.34
N GLU A 471 25.42 -4.52 24.40
CA GLU A 471 24.81 -4.98 23.15
C GLU A 471 25.82 -5.65 22.23
N GLN A 472 27.03 -5.08 22.12
CA GLN A 472 28.12 -5.67 21.35
C GLN A 472 28.57 -7.02 21.92
N LEU A 473 28.70 -7.13 23.25
CA LEU A 473 29.00 -8.40 23.93
C LEU A 473 27.87 -9.41 23.78
N PHE A 474 26.62 -8.96 23.79
CA PHE A 474 25.47 -9.84 23.55
C PHE A 474 25.49 -10.40 22.12
N LEU A 475 25.83 -9.59 21.11
CA LEU A 475 26.02 -10.08 19.74
C LEU A 475 27.17 -11.10 19.65
N ARG A 476 28.29 -10.90 20.36
CA ARG A 476 29.38 -11.89 20.46
C ARG A 476 28.92 -13.18 21.12
N ALA A 477 28.08 -13.08 22.16
CA ALA A 477 27.50 -14.22 22.85
C ALA A 477 26.62 -15.05 21.91
N VAL A 478 25.76 -14.40 21.12
CA VAL A 478 24.92 -15.07 20.10
C VAL A 478 25.79 -15.85 19.11
N ILE A 479 26.84 -15.23 18.58
CA ILE A 479 27.71 -15.90 17.60
C ILE A 479 28.47 -17.07 18.22
N THR A 480 28.96 -16.90 19.46
CA THR A 480 29.66 -17.96 20.19
C THR A 480 28.73 -19.15 20.43
N GLU A 481 27.47 -18.88 20.78
CA GLU A 481 26.47 -19.92 21.00
C GLU A 481 26.08 -20.61 19.68
N PHE A 482 25.94 -19.88 18.58
CA PHE A 482 25.65 -20.45 17.26
C PHE A 482 26.79 -21.36 16.79
N ARG A 483 28.05 -20.96 17.02
CA ARG A 483 29.22 -21.81 16.73
C ARG A 483 29.26 -23.05 17.61
N ARG A 484 28.84 -22.93 18.88
CA ARG A 484 28.80 -24.06 19.82
C ARG A 484 27.72 -25.07 19.46
N LEU A 485 26.53 -24.60 19.07
CA LEU A 485 25.39 -25.44 18.71
C LEU A 485 25.46 -25.95 17.26
N GLY A 486 26.15 -25.23 16.37
CA GLY A 486 26.13 -25.50 14.93
C GLY A 486 24.78 -25.16 14.27
N LEU A 487 23.97 -24.33 14.92
CA LEU A 487 22.62 -23.94 14.47
C LEU A 487 22.56 -22.42 14.31
N GLU A 488 21.70 -21.94 13.42
CA GLU A 488 21.44 -20.50 13.21
C GLU A 488 20.42 -19.91 14.21
N GLU A 489 19.99 -20.70 15.19
CA GLU A 489 19.04 -20.29 16.22
C GLU A 489 19.48 -20.78 17.60
N ALA A 490 19.27 -19.94 18.60
CA ALA A 490 19.48 -20.29 20.00
C ALA A 490 18.40 -19.67 20.89
N THR A 491 18.17 -20.25 22.06
CA THR A 491 17.26 -19.64 23.04
C THR A 491 17.95 -18.51 23.80
N PHE A 492 17.17 -17.53 24.26
CA PHE A 492 17.71 -16.44 25.08
C PHE A 492 18.49 -16.96 26.28
N GLN A 493 18.01 -18.00 26.96
CA GLN A 493 18.71 -18.60 28.09
C GLN A 493 20.14 -19.03 27.74
N GLN A 494 20.31 -19.72 26.62
CA GLN A 494 21.60 -20.24 26.16
C GLN A 494 22.57 -19.08 25.84
N VAL A 495 22.07 -18.11 25.09
CA VAL A 495 22.84 -16.90 24.73
C VAL A 495 23.21 -16.10 25.98
N PHE A 496 22.29 -15.96 26.94
CA PHE A 496 22.50 -15.18 28.15
C PHE A 496 23.59 -15.78 29.05
N VAL A 497 23.69 -17.10 29.12
CA VAL A 497 24.80 -17.77 29.83
C VAL A 497 26.14 -17.42 29.18
N GLN A 498 26.24 -17.45 27.85
CA GLN A 498 27.45 -17.03 27.15
C GLN A 498 27.74 -15.54 27.34
N HIS A 499 26.72 -14.69 27.33
CA HIS A 499 26.86 -13.26 27.58
C HIS A 499 27.44 -12.98 28.96
N GLN A 500 26.93 -13.66 30.00
CA GLN A 500 27.47 -13.54 31.35
C GLN A 500 28.92 -14.02 31.44
N ALA A 501 29.27 -15.10 30.73
CA ALA A 501 30.65 -15.59 30.67
C ALA A 501 31.57 -14.56 29.98
N LEU A 502 31.15 -13.99 28.85
CA LEU A 502 31.91 -12.95 28.14
C LEU A 502 32.07 -11.67 28.97
N CYS A 503 31.02 -11.21 29.65
CA CYS A 503 31.12 -10.06 30.55
C CYS A 503 32.17 -10.29 31.65
N ARG A 504 32.25 -11.49 32.23
CA ARG A 504 33.27 -11.81 33.25
C ARG A 504 34.69 -11.80 32.67
N ILE A 505 34.86 -12.31 31.46
CA ILE A 505 36.16 -12.35 30.77
C ILE A 505 36.65 -10.93 30.47
N GLU A 506 35.75 -10.04 30.06
CA GLU A 506 36.04 -8.63 29.74
C GLU A 506 36.11 -7.73 31.01
N GLY A 507 36.04 -8.32 32.21
CA GLY A 507 36.11 -7.59 33.48
C GLY A 507 34.87 -6.76 33.82
N LEU A 508 33.76 -6.95 33.12
CA LEU A 508 32.49 -6.26 33.35
C LEU A 508 31.59 -7.03 34.32
N LYS A 509 30.81 -6.29 35.12
CA LYS A 509 29.82 -6.89 36.02
C LYS A 509 28.71 -7.59 35.18
N PRO A 510 28.37 -8.86 35.45
CA PRO A 510 27.26 -9.53 34.78
C PRO A 510 25.93 -8.82 35.05
N ILE A 511 25.19 -8.57 33.97
CA ILE A 511 23.85 -7.95 34.03
C ILE A 511 22.79 -8.97 34.48
N GLY A 512 21.66 -8.46 34.98
CA GLY A 512 20.50 -9.27 35.35
C GLY A 512 19.74 -9.79 34.13
N VAL A 513 18.87 -10.79 34.33
CA VAL A 513 18.04 -11.37 33.25
C VAL A 513 17.14 -10.31 32.62
N SER A 514 16.54 -9.43 33.42
CA SER A 514 15.67 -8.35 32.94
C SER A 514 16.42 -7.34 32.05
N GLU A 515 17.65 -6.99 32.42
CA GLU A 515 18.51 -6.10 31.63
C GLU A 515 18.98 -6.80 30.35
N GLY A 516 19.32 -8.08 30.41
CA GLY A 516 19.68 -8.89 29.25
C GLY A 516 18.53 -9.02 28.25
N LEU A 517 17.30 -9.22 28.74
CA LEU A 517 16.10 -9.22 27.91
C LEU A 517 15.86 -7.83 27.28
N ALA A 518 16.10 -6.75 28.02
CA ALA A 518 16.00 -5.40 27.47
C ALA A 518 17.05 -5.14 26.38
N VAL A 519 18.30 -5.59 26.56
CA VAL A 519 19.36 -5.55 25.54
C VAL A 519 18.94 -6.33 24.29
N CYS A 520 18.45 -7.56 24.47
CA CYS A 520 17.96 -8.40 23.40
C CYS A 520 16.83 -7.71 22.62
N GLN A 521 15.83 -7.16 23.33
CA GLN A 521 14.70 -6.45 22.72
C GLN A 521 15.13 -5.20 21.95
N ARG A 522 16.12 -4.43 22.43
CA ARG A 522 16.66 -3.28 21.68
C ARG A 522 17.35 -3.70 20.39
N LEU A 523 18.19 -4.73 20.45
CA LEU A 523 18.82 -5.32 19.26
C LEU A 523 17.78 -5.88 18.27
N GLY A 524 16.70 -6.45 18.77
CA GLY A 524 15.55 -6.88 17.97
C GLY A 524 14.77 -5.73 17.34
N ALA A 525 14.58 -4.63 18.09
CA ALA A 525 13.93 -3.41 17.60
C ALA A 525 14.73 -2.76 16.46
N CYS A 526 16.06 -2.78 16.56
CA CYS A 526 16.98 -2.35 15.49
C CYS A 526 17.08 -3.35 14.32
N ARG A 527 16.35 -4.47 14.35
CA ARG A 527 16.41 -5.55 13.35
C ARG A 527 17.82 -6.11 13.13
N LEU A 528 18.68 -6.07 14.15
CA LEU A 528 19.94 -6.81 14.18
C LEU A 528 19.70 -8.28 14.53
N LEU A 529 18.70 -8.51 15.40
CA LEU A 529 18.20 -9.84 15.77
C LEU A 529 16.75 -10.01 15.31
N LEU A 530 16.41 -11.21 14.90
CA LEU A 530 15.03 -11.66 14.73
C LEU A 530 14.64 -12.43 15.99
N LEU A 531 13.61 -11.93 16.66
CA LEU A 531 13.17 -12.45 17.94
C LEU A 531 11.74 -12.97 17.83
N GLU A 532 11.46 -14.06 18.54
CA GLU A 532 10.10 -14.50 18.81
C GLU A 532 9.35 -13.52 19.74
N PRO A 533 8.03 -13.66 19.96
CA PRO A 533 7.29 -12.77 20.85
C PRO A 533 7.84 -12.74 22.29
N SER A 534 7.84 -11.56 22.92
CA SER A 534 8.44 -11.32 24.23
C SER A 534 7.77 -12.05 25.40
N HIS A 535 6.54 -12.55 25.24
CA HIS A 535 5.84 -13.31 26.30
C HIS A 535 6.53 -14.64 26.64
N LEU A 536 7.36 -15.17 25.73
CA LEU A 536 8.16 -16.37 25.96
C LEU A 536 9.37 -16.12 26.88
N GLY A 537 9.72 -14.84 27.11
CA GLY A 537 10.78 -14.41 28.02
C GLY A 537 12.10 -15.15 27.77
N VAL A 538 12.46 -16.03 28.70
CA VAL A 538 13.74 -16.78 28.69
C VAL A 538 13.81 -17.86 27.61
N LEU A 539 12.66 -18.35 27.15
CA LEU A 539 12.56 -19.38 26.11
C LEU A 539 12.47 -18.81 24.68
N GLN A 540 12.44 -17.49 24.56
CA GLN A 540 12.39 -16.79 23.28
C GLN A 540 13.57 -17.23 22.39
N ARG A 541 13.27 -17.67 21.17
CA ARG A 541 14.32 -17.98 20.19
C ARG A 541 14.83 -16.72 19.51
N ILE A 542 16.13 -16.73 19.24
CA ILE A 542 16.88 -15.62 18.66
C ILE A 542 17.55 -16.13 17.39
N ARG A 543 17.38 -15.38 16.30
CA ARG A 543 18.06 -15.58 15.02
C ARG A 543 18.81 -14.29 14.64
N LEU A 544 19.94 -14.40 13.95
CA LEU A 544 20.64 -13.22 13.43
C LEU A 544 19.99 -12.74 12.13
N ASN A 545 19.77 -11.43 11.98
CA ASN A 545 19.33 -10.83 10.71
C ASN A 545 20.52 -10.32 9.85
N VAL A 546 21.71 -10.27 10.44
CA VAL A 546 22.96 -9.79 9.83
C VAL A 546 23.93 -10.96 9.72
N SER A 547 24.79 -10.96 8.70
CA SER A 547 25.79 -12.01 8.54
C SER A 547 26.76 -12.05 9.72
N GLN A 548 27.25 -13.24 10.08
CA GLN A 548 28.22 -13.37 11.17
C GLN A 548 29.51 -12.60 10.85
N ASP A 549 29.93 -12.60 9.59
CA ASP A 549 31.14 -11.91 9.13
C ASP A 549 31.02 -10.39 9.26
N ASP A 550 29.86 -9.80 8.94
CA ASP A 550 29.63 -8.36 9.12
C ASP A 550 29.68 -7.95 10.59
N ILE A 551 29.18 -8.80 11.49
CA ILE A 551 29.26 -8.56 12.92
C ILE A 551 30.71 -8.65 13.39
N PHE A 552 31.48 -9.65 12.93
CA PHE A 552 32.91 -9.72 13.25
C PHE A 552 33.67 -8.53 12.69
N TYR A 553 33.36 -8.09 11.48
CA TYR A 553 33.96 -6.91 10.87
C TYR A 553 33.62 -5.63 11.65
N ALA A 554 32.37 -5.50 12.13
CA ALA A 554 31.94 -4.35 12.92
C ALA A 554 32.53 -4.33 14.33
N LEU A 555 32.76 -5.52 14.93
CA LEU A 555 33.23 -5.69 16.31
C LEU A 555 34.75 -5.88 16.43
N LYS A 556 35.45 -6.20 15.35
CA LYS A 556 36.90 -6.06 15.30
C LYS A 556 37.21 -4.58 15.41
N ALA A 557 37.70 -4.18 16.58
CA ALA A 557 38.32 -2.88 16.76
C ALA A 557 39.50 -2.75 15.79
N ASP A 558 39.67 -1.57 15.21
CA ASP A 558 40.96 -1.12 14.68
C ASP A 558 42.04 -1.18 15.77
#